data_AF-A0A0A1MF06-F1
#
_entry.id   AF-A0A0A1MF06-F1
#
_cell.length_a   1.000
_cell.length_b   1.000
_cell.length_c   1.000
_cell.angle_alpha   90.00
_cell.angle_beta   90.00
_cell.angle_gamma   90.00
#
_symmetry.space_group_name_H-M   'P 1'
#
loop_
_entity.id
_entity.type
_entity.pdbx_description
1 polymer ?
#
loop_
_entity_poly.entity_id
_entity_poly.type
_entity_poly.pdbx_seq_one_letter_code
_entity_poly.pdbx_strand_id
1 'polypeptide(L)' 'MRCPSCKKKQFLTKESRFNTLLFSPILMIVIFIMNVWNFSWVIIIPVSFCLFLIFMLIIPYFYRFTDKEAPFV' A
#
# COMPACT_ATOMS: atom_id res chain seq x y z
N MET A 1 -4.01 11.47 -11.93
CA MET A 1 -4.39 11.02 -13.29
C MET A 1 -5.57 11.88 -13.77
N ARG A 2 -5.76 12.15 -15.06
CA ARG A 2 -6.94 12.89 -15.56
C ARG A 2 -8.02 11.88 -15.94
N CYS A 3 -9.25 12.04 -15.46
CA CYS A 3 -10.34 11.12 -15.76
C CYS A 3 -10.75 11.26 -17.24
N PRO A 4 -10.85 10.17 -18.02
CA PRO A 4 -11.18 10.23 -19.45
C PRO A 4 -12.61 10.69 -19.73
N SER A 5 -13.55 10.51 -18.79
CA SER A 5 -14.96 10.91 -18.97
C SER A 5 -15.23 12.38 -18.63
N CYS A 6 -14.54 12.93 -17.63
CA CYS A 6 -14.85 14.27 -17.09
C CYS A 6 -13.66 15.25 -17.16
N LYS A 7 -12.52 14.83 -17.71
CA LYS A 7 -11.28 15.62 -17.93
C LYS A 7 -10.70 16.32 -16.69
N LYS A 8 -11.27 16.13 -15.50
CA LYS A 8 -10.77 16.67 -14.23
C LYS A 8 -9.53 15.92 -13.76
N LYS A 9 -8.64 16.63 -13.06
CA LYS A 9 -7.49 16.02 -12.37
C LYS A 9 -8.03 15.22 -11.19
N GLN A 10 -7.90 13.89 -11.24
CA GLN A 10 -8.10 13.04 -10.09
C GLN A 10 -6.82 12.93 -9.29
N PHE A 11 -6.91 13.33 -8.04
CA PHE A 11 -5.89 13.18 -7.03
C PHE A 11 -6.21 11.92 -6.22
N LEU A 12 -5.17 11.22 -5.75
CA LEU A 12 -5.38 10.23 -4.70
C LEU A 12 -6.02 10.98 -3.51
N THR A 13 -7.13 10.45 -2.98
CA THR A 13 -7.69 10.91 -1.72
C THR A 13 -6.61 10.91 -0.64
N LYS A 14 -6.67 11.86 0.30
CA LYS A 14 -5.84 11.81 1.53
C LYS A 14 -5.96 10.46 2.22
N GLU A 15 -7.14 9.86 2.19
CA GLU A 15 -7.44 8.56 2.77
C GLU A 15 -6.69 7.40 2.07
N SER A 16 -6.67 7.37 0.73
CA SER A 16 -5.86 6.41 -0.03
C SER A 16 -4.36 6.61 0.19
N ARG A 17 -3.90 7.87 0.28
CA ARG A 17 -2.48 8.18 0.57
C ARG A 17 -2.08 7.77 1.99
N PHE A 18 -2.97 8.00 2.96
CA PHE A 18 -2.79 7.63 4.37
C PHE A 18 -2.82 6.10 4.55
N ASN A 19 -3.76 5.41 3.90
CA ASN A 19 -3.77 3.95 3.89
C ASN A 19 -2.51 3.38 3.25
N THR A 20 -2.04 3.94 2.13
CA THR A 20 -0.78 3.51 1.51
C THR A 20 0.44 3.75 2.42
N LEU A 21 0.46 4.88 3.14
CA LEU A 21 1.48 5.19 4.14
C LEU A 21 1.42 4.23 5.35
N LEU A 22 0.23 3.80 5.78
CA LEU A 22 0.05 2.82 6.86
C LEU A 22 0.40 1.39 6.43
N PHE A 23 0.15 1.02 5.17
CA PHE A 23 0.48 -0.30 4.65
C PHE A 23 1.98 -0.47 4.33
N SER A 24 2.67 0.61 3.96
CA SER A 24 4.10 0.62 3.67
C SER A 24 5.01 0.02 4.78
N PRO A 25 4.87 0.40 6.07
CA PRO A 25 5.73 -0.16 7.13
C PRO A 25 5.40 -1.61 7.50
N ILE A 26 4.23 -2.16 7.13
CA ILE A 26 3.82 -3.49 7.59
C ILE A 26 4.78 -4.57 7.08
N LEU A 27 5.23 -4.48 5.83
CA LEU A 27 6.23 -5.41 5.29
C LEU A 27 7.57 -5.33 6.04
N MET A 28 8.01 -4.12 6.37
CA MET A 28 9.23 -3.89 7.15
C MET A 28 9.13 -4.49 8.56
N ILE A 29 7.97 -4.32 9.21
CA ILE A 29 7.72 -4.87 10.56
C ILE A 29 7.74 -6.40 10.53
N VAL A 30 7.11 -7.03 9.54
CA VAL A 30 7.10 -8.49 9.41
C VAL A 30 8.52 -9.04 9.21
N ILE A 31 9.29 -8.43 8.31
CA ILE A 31 10.70 -8.83 8.07
C ILE A 31 11.54 -8.65 9.34
N PHE A 32 11.34 -7.55 10.07
CA PHE A 32 12.04 -7.29 11.34
C PHE A 32 11.73 -8.38 12.38
N ILE A 33 10.46 -8.71 12.59
CA ILE A 33 10.05 -9.76 13.54
C ILE A 33 10.65 -11.12 13.16
N MET A 34 10.63 -11.48 11.89
CA MET A 34 11.21 -12.74 11.42
C MET A 34 12.74 -12.78 11.61
N ASN A 35 13.42 -11.65 11.43
CA ASN A 35 14.86 -11.53 11.70
C ASN A 35 15.17 -11.63 13.19
N VAL A 36 14.38 -10.99 14.05
CA VAL A 36 14.52 -11.08 15.53
C VAL A 36 14.39 -12.54 15.99
N TRP A 37 13.54 -13.33 15.34
CA TRP A 37 13.38 -14.76 15.62
C TRP A 37 14.42 -15.67 14.94
N ASN A 38 15.42 -15.12 14.25
CA ASN A 38 16.44 -15.88 13.52
C ASN A 38 15.88 -16.85 12.45
N PHE A 39 14.76 -16.49 11.80
CA PHE A 39 14.31 -17.26 10.64
C PHE A 39 15.34 -17.21 9.51
N SER A 40 15.52 -18.34 8.83
CA SER A 40 16.39 -18.38 7.65
C SER A 40 15.86 -17.47 6.54
N TRP A 41 16.76 -16.77 5.85
CA TRP A 41 16.44 -15.94 4.68
C TRP A 41 15.72 -16.70 3.58
N VAL A 42 15.94 -18.02 3.50
CA VAL A 42 15.24 -18.92 2.57
C VAL A 42 13.73 -18.95 2.82
N ILE A 43 13.29 -18.69 4.06
CA ILE A 43 11.88 -18.63 4.45
C ILE A 43 11.36 -17.18 4.39
N ILE A 44 12.17 -16.21 4.81
CA ILE A 44 11.79 -14.79 4.85
C ILE A 44 11.45 -14.26 3.44
N ILE A 45 12.26 -14.61 2.44
CA ILE A 45 12.08 -14.13 1.06
C ILE A 45 10.73 -14.57 0.45
N PRO A 46 10.37 -15.87 0.41
CA PRO A 46 9.09 -16.28 -0.16
C PRO A 46 7.90 -15.77 0.65
N VAL A 47 8.00 -15.70 1.99
CA VAL A 47 6.90 -15.18 2.83
C VAL A 47 6.65 -13.70 2.58
N SER A 48 7.71 -12.89 2.53
CA SER A 48 7.60 -11.46 2.23
C SER A 48 7.08 -11.21 0.81
N PHE A 49 7.48 -12.03 -0.16
CA PHE A 49 6.96 -11.96 -1.53
C PHE A 49 5.47 -12.31 -1.60
N CYS A 50 5.02 -13.37 -0.93
CA CYS A 50 3.60 -13.72 -0.85
C CYS A 50 2.77 -12.60 -0.20
N LEU A 51 3.26 -12.02 0.89
CA LEU A 51 2.61 -10.86 1.52
C LEU A 51 2.51 -9.66 0.56
N PHE A 52 3.58 -9.36 -0.17
CA PHE A 52 3.58 -8.29 -1.16
C PHE A 52 2.52 -8.50 -2.25
N LEU A 53 2.38 -9.73 -2.76
CA LEU A 53 1.35 -10.06 -3.74
C LEU A 53 -0.06 -9.89 -3.19
N ILE A 54 -0.30 -10.33 -1.95
CA ILE A 54 -1.59 -10.14 -1.27
C ILE A 54 -1.88 -8.64 -1.10
N PHE A 55 -0.89 -7.83 -0.73
CA PHE A 55 -1.05 -6.38 -0.64
C PHE A 55 -1.37 -5.76 -2.00
N MET A 56 -0.67 -6.13 -3.06
CA MET A 56 -0.97 -5.69 -4.43
C MET A 56 -2.41 -5.99 -4.85
N LEU A 57 -2.95 -7.14 -4.44
CA LEU A 57 -4.33 -7.53 -4.72
C LEU A 57 -5.35 -6.73 -3.90
N ILE A 58 -5.02 -6.37 -2.65
CA ILE A 58 -5.92 -5.67 -1.73
C ILE A 58 -5.88 -4.14 -1.93
N ILE A 59 -4.73 -3.59 -2.32
CA ILE A 59 -4.51 -2.17 -2.64
C ILE A 59 -5.64 -1.56 -3.48
N PRO A 60 -6.05 -2.12 -4.63
CA PRO A 60 -7.10 -1.53 -5.46
C PRO A 60 -8.46 -1.45 -4.76
N TYR A 61 -8.75 -2.33 -3.80
CA TYR A 61 -10.00 -2.28 -3.02
C TYR A 61 -10.00 -1.16 -1.97
N PHE A 62 -8.81 -0.78 -1.46
CA PHE A 62 -8.67 0.33 -0.52
C PHE A 62 -8.46 1.69 -1.20
N TYR A 63 -8.09 1.70 -2.49
CA TYR A 63 -7.94 2.92 -3.27
C TYR A 63 -9.30 3.48 -3.69
N ARG A 64 -9.89 4.34 -2.84
CA ARG A 64 -11.02 5.18 -3.25
C ARG A 64 -10.52 6.43 -3.98
N PHE A 65 -10.78 6.49 -5.29
CA PHE A 65 -10.59 7.69 -6.09
C PHE A 65 -11.72 8.68 -5.82
N THR A 66 -11.40 9.95 -5.52
CA THR A 66 -12.39 11.02 -5.38
C THR A 66 -11.99 12.23 -6.22
N ASP A 67 -12.98 12.96 -6.73
CA ASP A 67 -12.77 14.16 -7.57
C ASP A 67 -12.53 15.45 -6.75
N LYS A 68 -12.46 15.33 -5.42
CA LYS A 68 -12.18 16.44 -4.50
C LYS A 68 -10.70 16.42 -4.12
N GLU A 69 -9.99 17.51 -4.39
CA GLU A 69 -8.67 17.78 -3.82
C GLU A 69 -8.79 17.71 -2.30
N ALA A 70 -8.18 16.71 -1.68
CA ALA A 70 -8.13 16.64 -0.24
C ALA A 70 -7.21 17.78 0.23
N PRO A 71 -7.72 18.76 1.02
CA PRO A 71 -6.96 19.95 1.39
C PRO A 71 -5.72 19.49 2.14
N PHE A 72 -4.52 19.91 1.72
CA PHE A 72 -3.27 19.58 2.40
C PHE A 72 -3.36 19.97 3.88
N VAL A 73 -3.16 18.99 4.77
CA VAL A 73 -2.68 19.23 6.14
C VAL A 73 -1.30 18.64 6.18
#